data_AF-A0A523RWW4-F1
#
_entry.id   AF-A0A523RWW4-F1
#
_cell.length_a   1.000
_cell.length_b   1.000
_cell.length_c   1.000
_cell.angle_alpha   90.00
_cell.angle_beta   90.00
_cell.angle_gamma   90.00
#
_symmetry.space_group_name_H-M   'P 1'
#
loop_
_entity.id
_entity.type
_entity.pdbx_description
1 polymer ?
#
loop_
_entity_poly.entity_id
_entity_poly.type
_entity_poly.pdbx_seq_one_letter_code
_entity_poly.pdbx_strand_id
1 'polypeptide(L)'
;MRGIRRKEKEIENKHEMISILESVQFITIAMSLNNEPYLVTLSHGYDRKKNCIYFHCAQEGKKVDILRENNVVWGQAFVHHGYVDGSCDHLYA
;
A
#
# COMPACT_ATOMS: atom_id res chain seq x y z
N MET A 1 5.59 -18.56 -0.46
CA MET A 1 4.62 -17.75 -1.24
C MET A 1 4.53 -18.33 -2.65
N ARG A 2 3.34 -18.36 -3.26
CA ARG A 2 3.24 -18.59 -4.71
C ARG A 2 3.81 -17.35 -5.42
N GLY A 3 4.60 -17.54 -6.47
CA GLY A 3 5.19 -16.43 -7.23
C GLY A 3 4.14 -15.57 -7.94
N ILE A 4 4.52 -14.36 -8.35
CA ILE A 4 3.66 -13.49 -9.16
C ILE A 4 3.33 -14.17 -10.49
N ARG A 5 2.04 -14.13 -10.88
CA ARG A 5 1.56 -14.73 -12.13
C ARG A 5 2.04 -13.98 -13.37
N ARG A 6 2.15 -12.65 -13.29
CA ARG A 6 2.62 -11.74 -14.35
C ARG A 6 4.02 -11.22 -14.01
N LYS A 7 5.04 -12.05 -14.21
CA LYS A 7 6.44 -11.70 -13.86
C LYS A 7 6.93 -10.46 -14.60
N GLU A 8 6.41 -10.22 -15.80
CA GLU A 8 6.69 -9.02 -16.60
C GLU A 8 6.17 -7.72 -15.96
N LYS A 9 5.30 -7.81 -14.95
CA LYS A 9 4.80 -6.69 -14.15
C LYS A 9 5.41 -6.63 -12.76
N GLU A 10 6.34 -7.54 -12.43
CA GLU A 10 7.02 -7.53 -11.14
C GLU A 10 8.06 -6.40 -11.11
N ILE A 11 7.92 -5.51 -10.15
CA ILE A 11 8.91 -4.46 -9.89
C ILE A 11 9.95 -5.06 -8.94
N GLU A 12 11.15 -5.36 -9.44
CA GLU A 12 12.26 -5.87 -8.60
C GLU A 12 13.14 -4.72 -8.08
N ASN A 13 13.11 -3.56 -8.75
CA ASN A 13 13.96 -2.44 -8.40
C ASN A 13 13.41 -1.67 -7.19
N LYS A 14 14.15 -1.72 -6.07
CA LYS A 14 13.77 -1.02 -4.84
C LYS A 14 13.64 0.50 -5.01
N HIS A 15 14.43 1.13 -5.90
CA HIS A 15 14.30 2.57 -6.15
C HIS A 15 12.99 2.91 -6.85
N GLU A 16 12.52 2.05 -7.74
CA GLU A 16 11.23 2.19 -8.41
C GLU A 16 10.08 2.04 -7.41
N MET A 17 10.13 1.01 -6.54
CA MET A 17 9.15 0.85 -5.45
C MET A 17 9.07 2.09 -4.55
N ILE A 18 10.22 2.63 -4.17
CA ILE A 18 10.29 3.84 -3.33
C ILE A 18 9.70 5.04 -4.08
N SER A 19 9.98 5.18 -5.38
CA SER A 19 9.45 6.29 -6.18
C SER A 19 7.91 6.26 -6.25
N ILE A 20 7.31 5.07 -6.31
CA ILE A 20 5.85 4.90 -6.24
C ILE A 20 5.33 5.40 -4.89
N LEU A 21 5.94 4.95 -3.78
CA LEU A 21 5.57 5.38 -2.42
C LEU A 21 5.71 6.89 -2.21
N GLU A 22 6.66 7.54 -2.87
CA GLU A 22 6.88 8.99 -2.83
C GLU A 22 5.89 9.76 -3.73
N SER A 23 5.37 9.12 -4.78
CA SER A 23 4.48 9.76 -5.78
C SER A 23 2.99 9.70 -5.44
N VAL A 24 2.53 8.63 -4.78
CA VAL A 24 1.10 8.47 -4.47
C VAL A 24 0.70 9.37 -3.30
N GLN A 25 -0.53 9.88 -3.32
CA GLN A 25 -1.04 10.72 -2.23
C GLN A 25 -1.66 9.91 -1.08
N PHE A 26 -2.09 8.69 -1.39
CA PHE A 26 -2.82 7.82 -0.48
C PHE A 26 -2.27 6.41 -0.57
N ILE A 27 -2.26 5.72 0.57
CA ILE A 27 -2.07 4.28 0.64
C ILE A 27 -3.27 3.63 1.30
N THR A 28 -3.46 2.35 1.01
CA THR A 28 -4.44 1.52 1.72
C THR A 28 -3.70 0.56 2.63
N ILE A 29 -4.13 0.47 3.88
CA ILE A 29 -3.59 -0.46 4.87
C ILE A 29 -4.69 -1.45 5.22
N ALA A 30 -4.37 -2.73 5.08
CA ALA A 30 -5.18 -3.85 5.55
C ALA A 30 -4.61 -4.36 6.87
N MET A 31 -5.49 -4.47 7.86
CA MET A 31 -5.25 -5.01 9.19
C MET A 31 -6.22 -6.16 9.45
N SER A 32 -5.96 -6.97 10.48
CA SER A 32 -6.88 -8.04 10.89
C SER A 32 -6.86 -8.20 12.40
N LEU A 33 -8.04 -8.37 12.99
CA LEU A 33 -8.20 -8.74 14.40
C LEU A 33 -9.27 -9.83 14.48
N ASN A 34 -8.98 -10.94 15.17
CA ASN A 34 -9.92 -12.07 15.31
C ASN A 34 -10.46 -12.60 13.97
N ASN A 35 -9.60 -12.66 12.94
CA ASN A 35 -9.96 -13.02 11.57
C ASN A 35 -10.96 -12.08 10.87
N GLU A 36 -11.22 -10.90 11.43
CA GLU A 36 -11.99 -9.85 10.78
C GLU A 36 -11.06 -8.86 10.07
N PRO A 37 -11.10 -8.75 8.73
CA PRO A 37 -10.30 -7.79 8.00
C PRO A 37 -10.82 -6.37 8.20
N TYR A 38 -9.89 -5.43 8.30
CA TYR A 38 -10.19 -4.01 8.40
C TYR A 38 -9.27 -3.22 7.48
N LEU A 39 -9.86 -2.49 6.53
CA LEU A 39 -9.14 -1.71 5.52
C LEU A 39 -9.37 -0.22 5.74
N VAL A 40 -8.30 0.57 5.62
CA VAL A 40 -8.34 2.03 5.66
C VAL A 40 -7.48 2.63 4.57
N THR A 41 -7.97 3.66 3.90
CA THR A 41 -7.18 4.49 2.98
C THR A 41 -6.84 5.79 3.68
N LEU A 42 -5.56 6.14 3.72
CA LEU A 42 -5.04 7.29 4.46
C LEU A 42 -4.00 8.02 3.61
N SER A 43 -3.93 9.34 3.77
CA SER A 43 -2.81 10.12 3.25
C SER A 43 -1.54 9.75 4.02
N HIS A 44 -0.41 9.63 3.34
CA HIS A 44 0.87 9.27 3.97
C HIS A 44 2.02 10.17 3.53
N GLY A 45 3.12 10.07 4.28
CA GLY A 45 4.44 10.51 3.89
C GLY A 45 5.43 9.37 4.05
N TYR A 46 6.38 9.25 3.13
CA TYR A 46 7.46 8.26 3.18
C TYR A 46 8.77 8.91 3.62
N ASP A 47 9.38 8.40 4.70
CA ASP A 47 10.71 8.80 5.14
C ASP A 47 11.74 7.80 4.61
N ARG A 48 12.51 8.22 3.61
CA ARG A 48 13.54 7.40 2.97
C ARG A 48 14.70 7.02 3.89
N LYS A 49 15.05 7.88 4.86
CA LYS A 49 16.16 7.61 5.78
C LYS A 49 15.78 6.53 6.80
N LYS A 50 14.54 6.58 7.29
CA LYS A 50 14.00 5.60 8.24
C LYS A 50 13.34 4.40 7.58
N ASN A 51 13.12 4.44 6.26
CA ASN A 51 12.36 3.45 5.50
C ASN A 51 10.99 3.18 6.16
N CYS A 52 10.28 4.28 6.45
CA CYS A 52 9.04 4.26 7.23
C CYS A 52 7.94 5.06 6.52
N ILE A 53 6.71 4.56 6.61
CA ILE A 53 5.52 5.29 6.19
C ILE A 53 4.87 5.91 7.43
N TYR A 54 4.56 7.19 7.34
CA TYR A 54 3.86 7.95 8.37
C TYR A 54 2.51 8.43 7.86
N PHE A 55 1.51 8.43 8.72
CA PHE A 55 0.18 8.98 8.44
C PHE A 55 -0.37 9.63 9.70
N HIS A 56 -1.18 10.67 9.52
CA HIS A 56 -1.87 11.31 10.64
C HIS A 56 -3.09 10.48 11.05
N CYS A 57 -3.34 10.38 12.35
CA CYS A 57 -4.34 9.49 12.90
C CYS A 57 -4.73 9.93 14.31
N ALA A 58 -6.02 9.90 14.65
CA ALA A 58 -6.48 10.09 16.03
C ALA A 58 -5.87 9.03 16.96
N GLN A 59 -5.62 9.37 18.23
CA GLN A 59 -5.01 8.48 19.24
C GLN A 59 -5.92 7.33 19.71
N GLU A 60 -7.18 7.35 19.29
CA GLU A 60 -8.20 6.36 19.59
C GLU A 60 -8.95 5.91 18.33
N GLY A 61 -9.76 4.86 18.50
CA GLY A 61 -10.63 4.28 17.48
C GLY A 61 -10.11 2.96 16.90
N LYS A 62 -11.01 2.29 16.16
CA LYS A 62 -10.85 0.90 15.70
C LYS A 62 -9.49 0.56 15.09
N LYS A 63 -8.94 1.44 14.24
CA LYS A 63 -7.60 1.24 13.64
C LYS A 63 -6.49 1.14 14.69
N VAL A 64 -6.54 1.99 15.73
CA VAL A 64 -5.52 2.07 16.77
C VAL A 64 -5.64 0.87 17.68
N ASP A 65 -6.88 0.48 18.01
CA ASP A 65 -7.14 -0.71 18.83
C ASP A 65 -6.64 -1.97 18.12
N ILE A 66 -6.93 -2.12 16.82
CA ILE A 66 -6.39 -3.22 16.02
C ILE A 66 -4.86 -3.18 16.00
N LEU A 67 -4.22 -2.02 15.75
CA LEU A 67 -2.76 -1.92 15.70
C LEU A 67 -2.07 -2.16 17.05
N ARG A 68 -2.75 -1.93 18.17
CA ARG A 68 -2.25 -2.26 19.52
C ARG A 68 -2.26 -3.77 19.77
N GLU A 69 -3.29 -4.47 19.29
CA GLU A 69 -3.45 -5.92 19.47
C GLU A 69 -2.70 -6.74 18.42
N ASN A 70 -2.70 -6.28 17.16
CA ASN A 70 -2.04 -6.89 16.02
C ASN A 70 -1.47 -5.83 15.07
N ASN A 71 -0.16 -5.62 15.17
CA ASN A 71 0.57 -4.67 14.33
C ASN A 71 1.07 -5.27 12.99
N VAL A 72 0.71 -6.51 12.67
CA VAL A 72 1.00 -7.09 11.35
C VAL A 72 0.00 -6.53 10.35
N VAL A 73 0.52 -5.77 9.39
CA VAL A 73 -0.28 -5.09 8.37
C VAL A 73 0.17 -5.47 6.97
N TRP A 74 -0.75 -5.35 6.02
CA TRP A 74 -0.43 -5.34 4.60
C TRP A 74 -0.77 -3.98 4.03
N GLY A 75 0.06 -3.46 3.13
CA GLY A 75 -0.10 -2.13 2.55
C GLY A 75 -0.15 -2.16 1.02
N GLN A 76 -0.91 -1.24 0.44
CA GLN A 76 -0.97 -1.00 -0.99
C GLN A 76 -0.70 0.47 -1.29
N ALA A 77 0.27 0.68 -2.18
CA ALA A 77 0.44 1.88 -2.98
C ALA A 77 0.26 1.45 -4.44
N PHE A 78 -0.43 2.26 -5.23
CA PHE A 78 -0.50 2.03 -6.67
C PHE A 78 -0.67 3.36 -7.41
N VAL A 79 -0.08 3.45 -8.58
CA VAL A 79 -0.28 4.52 -9.55
C VAL A 79 -1.17 3.97 -10.66
N HIS A 80 -2.26 4.68 -10.97
CA HIS A 80 -3.08 4.38 -12.13
C HIS A 80 -2.65 5.28 -13.29
N HIS A 81 -2.17 4.67 -14.39
CA HIS A 81 -1.74 5.38 -15.59
C HIS A 81 -2.83 5.41 -16.68
N GLY A 82 -4.08 5.08 -16.34
CA GLY A 82 -5.21 5.13 -17.27
C GLY A 82 -5.51 3.82 -17.98
N TYR A 83 -6.47 3.91 -18.91
CA TYR A 83 -6.88 2.83 -19.80
C TYR A 83 -6.10 2.89 -21.11
N VAL A 84 -5.72 1.73 -21.65
CA VAL A 84 -5.10 1.63 -22.97
C VAL A 84 -6.18 1.30 -24.00
N ASP A 85 -6.44 2.25 -24.89
CA ASP A 85 -7.44 2.05 -25.93
C ASP A 85 -7.02 0.94 -26.92
N GLY A 86 -7.97 0.12 -27.33
CA GLY A 86 -7.76 -1.00 -28.26
C GLY A 86 -7.14 -2.28 -27.68
N SER A 87 -6.67 -2.31 -26.43
CA SER A 87 -6.07 -3.53 -25.83
C SER A 87 -6.81 -4.11 -24.62
N CYS A 88 -7.91 -3.47 -24.17
CA CYS A 88 -8.64 -3.86 -22.95
C CYS A 88 -7.70 -4.05 -21.74
N ASP A 89 -6.70 -3.18 -21.59
CA ASP A 89 -5.70 -3.24 -20.52
C ASP A 89 -5.59 -1.90 -19.77
N HIS A 90 -5.14 -1.97 -18.51
CA HIS A 90 -4.87 -0.80 -17.68
C HIS A 90 -3.39 -0.77 -17.30
N LEU A 91 -2.77 0.40 -17.47
CA LEU A 91 -1.40 0.61 -17.02
C LEU A 91 -1.42 1.01 -15.55
N TYR A 92 -0.64 0.30 -14.76
CA TYR A 92 -0.49 0.56 -13.33
C TYR A 92 0.92 0.20 -12.88
N ALA A 93 1.36 0.84 -11.80
CA ALA A 93 2.61 0.55 -11.11
C ALA A 93 2.34 0.46 -9.60
#